data_AF-A0AAV2FU67-F1
#
_entry.id   AF-A0AAV2FU67-F1
#
_cell.length_a   1.000
_cell.length_b   1.000
_cell.length_c   1.000
_cell.angle_alpha   90.00
_cell.angle_beta   90.00
_cell.angle_gamma   90.00
#
_symmetry.space_group_name_H-M   'P 1'
#
loop_
_entity.id
_entity.type
_entity.pdbx_description
1 polymer ?
#
loop_
_entity_poly.entity_id
_entity_poly.type
_entity_poly.pdbx_seq_one_letter_code
_entity_poly.pdbx_strand_id
1 'polypeptide(L)'
;MARIDDSSGAMIKLTSSNYSIWKPQMEDILFFKDLYEPIENGSEKAEDKTEKQWEVLHSKAVAIIRQWIGQSIFHHVAKDTRADELWHKLESMYERQSTQNKASLIRRIVNLKYKDVHSVLEHLSDFQWLVNQLTTMKLAH
;
A
#
# COMPACT_ATOMS: atom_id res chain seq x y z
N MET A 1 -10.57 -32.42 -17.70
CA MET A 1 -10.75 -30.96 -17.47
C MET A 1 -10.85 -30.72 -15.97
N ALA A 2 -9.71 -30.55 -15.30
CA ALA A 2 -9.71 -30.14 -13.90
C ALA A 2 -10.03 -28.65 -13.85
N ARG A 3 -11.13 -28.29 -13.17
CA ARG A 3 -11.36 -26.93 -12.70
C ARG A 3 -10.18 -26.59 -11.81
N ILE A 4 -9.31 -25.69 -12.27
CA ILE A 4 -8.34 -25.06 -11.39
C ILE A 4 -9.16 -24.31 -10.36
N ASP A 5 -9.07 -24.80 -9.15
CA ASP A 5 -9.74 -24.30 -7.97
C ASP A 5 -9.43 -22.82 -7.78
N ASP A 6 -10.43 -22.10 -7.29
CA ASP A 6 -10.39 -20.68 -6.98
C ASP A 6 -9.39 -20.45 -5.83
N SER A 7 -8.10 -20.43 -6.13
CA SER A 7 -7.05 -20.17 -5.14
C SER A 7 -7.02 -18.69 -4.70
N SER A 8 -8.08 -17.93 -4.94
CA SER A 8 -8.35 -16.67 -4.27
C SER A 8 -8.86 -16.94 -2.85
N GLY A 9 -8.06 -17.65 -2.06
CA GLY A 9 -8.22 -17.71 -0.61
C GLY A 9 -8.12 -16.30 -0.05
N ALA A 10 -9.27 -15.61 -0.02
CA ALA A 10 -9.55 -14.29 0.54
C ALA A 10 -8.34 -13.32 0.56
N MET A 11 -7.93 -12.82 -0.61
CA MET A 11 -7.02 -11.68 -0.62
C MET A 11 -7.67 -10.51 0.14
N ILE A 12 -6.88 -9.82 0.97
CA ILE A 12 -7.37 -8.68 1.74
C ILE A 12 -7.62 -7.49 0.80
N LYS A 13 -8.69 -6.73 1.06
CA LYS A 13 -8.89 -5.44 0.40
C LYS A 13 -7.90 -4.42 0.97
N LEU A 14 -7.31 -3.60 0.12
CA LEU A 14 -6.44 -2.50 0.54
C LEU A 14 -7.24 -1.48 1.34
N THR A 15 -6.69 -1.09 2.48
CA THR A 15 -7.18 -0.07 3.40
C THR A 15 -6.01 0.84 3.79
N SER A 16 -6.31 1.93 4.51
CA SER A 16 -5.31 2.91 4.94
C SER A 16 -4.24 2.36 5.91
N SER A 17 -4.35 1.12 6.38
CA SER A 17 -3.49 0.55 7.44
C SER A 17 -2.85 -0.78 7.11
N ASN A 18 -3.17 -1.40 5.97
CA ASN A 18 -2.68 -2.76 5.64
C ASN A 18 -1.81 -2.81 4.38
N TYR A 19 -1.32 -1.67 3.88
CA TYR A 19 -0.51 -1.62 2.66
C TYR A 19 0.74 -2.50 2.71
N SER A 20 1.42 -2.59 3.86
CA SER A 20 2.61 -3.44 4.03
C SER A 20 2.33 -4.94 3.86
N ILE A 21 1.10 -5.39 4.09
CA ILE A 21 0.67 -6.78 3.90
C ILE A 21 0.05 -6.93 2.51
N TRP A 22 -0.73 -5.96 2.08
CA TRP A 22 -1.43 -5.98 0.80
C TRP A 22 -0.47 -5.93 -0.39
N LYS A 23 0.58 -5.12 -0.33
CA LYS A 23 1.56 -4.93 -1.42
C LYS A 23 2.19 -6.26 -1.85
N PRO A 24 2.87 -7.03 -0.98
CA PRO A 24 3.49 -8.29 -1.39
C PRO A 24 2.45 -9.32 -1.88
N GLN A 25 1.26 -9.39 -1.27
CA GLN A 25 0.20 -10.27 -1.76
C GLN A 25 -0.30 -9.90 -3.16
N MET A 26 -0.37 -8.61 -3.47
CA MET A 26 -0.77 -8.12 -4.78
C MET A 26 0.34 -8.39 -5.82
N GLU A 27 1.61 -8.20 -5.45
CA GLU A 27 2.75 -8.57 -6.29
C GLU A 27 2.69 -10.05 -6.66
N ASP A 28 2.53 -10.95 -5.68
CA ASP A 28 2.42 -12.39 -5.90
C ASP A 28 1.30 -12.76 -6.89
N ILE A 29 0.14 -12.11 -6.79
CA ILE A 29 -0.98 -12.32 -7.70
C ILE A 29 -0.69 -11.81 -9.11
N LEU A 30 -0.01 -10.66 -9.23
CA LEU A 30 0.37 -10.10 -10.52
C LEU A 30 1.44 -10.95 -11.21
N PHE A 31 2.43 -11.43 -10.47
CA PHE A 31 3.41 -12.39 -10.96
C PHE A 31 2.76 -13.69 -11.41
N PHE A 32 1.91 -14.29 -10.58
CA PHE A 32 1.24 -15.54 -10.90
C PHE A 32 0.31 -15.44 -12.14
N LYS A 33 -0.19 -14.24 -12.44
CA LYS A 33 -1.08 -13.98 -13.58
C LYS A 33 -0.35 -13.47 -14.83
N ASP A 34 0.98 -13.36 -14.81
CA ASP A 34 1.78 -12.76 -15.87
C ASP A 34 1.36 -11.30 -16.17
N LEU A 35 1.06 -10.52 -15.11
CA LEU A 35 0.59 -9.13 -15.17
C LEU A 35 1.53 -8.13 -14.48
N TYR A 36 2.71 -8.57 -14.05
CA TYR A 36 3.69 -7.69 -13.39
C TYR A 36 4.53 -6.85 -14.37
N GLU A 37 4.75 -7.37 -15.58
CA GLU A 37 5.56 -6.72 -16.63
C GLU A 37 5.21 -5.24 -16.92
N PRO A 38 3.93 -4.83 -17.02
CA PRO A 38 3.58 -3.42 -17.26
C PRO A 38 3.85 -2.48 -16.08
N ILE A 39 4.08 -3.03 -14.89
CA ILE A 39 4.41 -2.26 -13.68
C ILE A 39 5.93 -2.05 -13.62
N GLU A 40 6.69 -3.10 -13.94
CA GLU A 40 8.15 -3.06 -13.94
C GLU A 40 8.71 -2.20 -15.09
N ASN A 41 8.24 -2.44 -16.32
CA ASN A 41 8.77 -1.76 -17.51
C ASN A 41 8.07 -0.43 -17.79
N GLY A 42 6.94 -0.16 -17.12
CA GLY A 42 6.21 1.09 -17.21
C GLY A 42 5.83 1.50 -18.64
N SER A 43 6.48 2.53 -19.16
CA SER A 43 6.25 3.04 -20.53
C SER A 43 7.09 2.32 -21.60
N GLU A 44 8.08 1.53 -21.20
CA GLU A 44 8.91 0.76 -22.10
C GLU A 44 8.17 -0.52 -22.49
N LYS A 45 7.50 -0.45 -23.63
CA LYS A 45 6.83 -1.59 -24.23
C LYS A 45 7.87 -2.65 -24.61
N ALA A 46 7.63 -3.90 -24.20
CA ALA A 46 8.46 -5.04 -24.61
C ALA A 46 8.52 -5.18 -26.15
N GLU A 47 9.71 -5.48 -26.67
CA GLU A 47 10.00 -5.51 -28.12
C GLU A 47 9.16 -6.56 -28.88
N ASP A 48 8.73 -7.62 -28.20
CA ASP A 48 7.91 -8.70 -28.75
C ASP A 48 6.41 -8.36 -28.84
N LYS A 49 5.96 -7.24 -28.25
CA LYS A 49 4.53 -6.90 -28.13
C LYS A 49 4.11 -5.76 -29.05
N THR A 50 2.92 -5.91 -29.62
CA THR A 50 2.22 -4.81 -30.30
C THR A 50 1.68 -3.82 -29.27
N GLU A 51 1.46 -2.57 -29.69
CA GLU A 51 0.88 -1.53 -28.84
C GLU A 51 -0.44 -1.97 -28.21
N LYS A 52 -1.32 -2.57 -29.01
CA LYS A 52 -2.63 -3.05 -28.56
C LYS A 52 -2.52 -4.17 -27.51
N GLN A 53 -1.55 -5.06 -27.64
CA GLN A 53 -1.31 -6.10 -26.63
C GLN A 53 -0.82 -5.49 -25.33
N TRP A 54 0.02 -4.47 -25.41
CA TRP A 54 0.53 -3.72 -24.26
C TRP A 54 -0.58 -2.98 -23.51
N GLU A 55 -1.46 -2.27 -24.23
CA GLU A 55 -2.63 -1.60 -23.65
C GLU A 55 -3.58 -2.58 -22.94
N VAL A 56 -3.79 -3.75 -23.54
CA VAL A 56 -4.61 -4.82 -22.93
C VAL A 56 -3.94 -5.35 -21.66
N LEU A 57 -2.61 -5.49 -21.64
CA LEU A 57 -1.86 -5.97 -20.48
C LEU A 57 -1.96 -4.97 -19.31
N HIS A 58 -1.75 -3.67 -19.57
CA HIS A 58 -2.00 -2.62 -18.59
C HIS A 58 -3.45 -2.64 -18.08
N SER A 59 -4.43 -2.74 -18.97
CA SER A 59 -5.84 -2.75 -18.60
C SER A 59 -6.19 -3.93 -17.68
N LYS A 60 -5.62 -5.11 -17.95
CA LYS A 60 -5.79 -6.30 -17.10
C LYS A 60 -5.15 -6.12 -15.73
N ALA A 61 -3.91 -5.64 -15.68
CA ALA A 61 -3.22 -5.37 -14.43
C ALA A 61 -3.98 -4.34 -13.56
N VAL A 62 -4.44 -3.24 -14.17
CA VAL A 62 -5.28 -2.23 -13.52
C VAL A 62 -6.56 -2.83 -12.96
N ALA A 63 -7.26 -3.67 -13.74
CA ALA A 63 -8.50 -4.31 -13.29
C ALA A 63 -8.27 -5.22 -12.08
N ILE A 64 -7.19 -6.01 -12.10
CA ILE A 64 -6.81 -6.89 -11.00
C ILE A 64 -6.43 -6.09 -9.74
N ILE A 65 -5.62 -5.04 -9.87
CA ILE A 65 -5.26 -4.17 -8.73
C ILE A 65 -6.52 -3.55 -8.12
N ARG A 66 -7.39 -2.95 -8.95
CA ARG A 66 -8.64 -2.32 -8.50
C ARG A 66 -9.62 -3.29 -7.85
N GLN A 67 -9.66 -4.53 -8.32
CA GLN A 67 -10.48 -5.57 -7.72
C GLN A 67 -10.13 -5.74 -6.24
N TRP A 68 -8.91 -5.45 -5.80
CA TRP A 68 -8.49 -5.62 -4.41
C TRP A 68 -8.31 -4.31 -3.64
N ILE A 69 -8.84 -3.20 -4.17
CA ILE A 69 -8.85 -1.91 -3.48
C ILE A 69 -10.14 -1.74 -2.68
N GLY A 70 -10.02 -1.28 -1.43
CA GLY A 70 -11.15 -0.93 -0.59
C GLY A 70 -11.87 0.34 -1.07
N GLN A 71 -13.17 0.43 -0.78
CA GLN A 71 -14.05 1.51 -1.27
C GLN A 71 -13.52 2.91 -0.98
N SER A 72 -12.91 3.12 0.19
CA SER A 72 -12.38 4.43 0.61
C SER A 72 -11.24 4.93 -0.28
N ILE A 73 -10.49 4.03 -0.91
CA ILE A 73 -9.33 4.37 -1.75
C ILE A 73 -9.70 4.33 -3.22
N PHE A 74 -10.73 3.54 -3.59
CA PHE A 74 -11.13 3.30 -4.96
C PHE A 74 -11.36 4.59 -5.77
N HIS A 75 -11.96 5.62 -5.16
CA HIS A 75 -12.21 6.90 -5.82
C HIS A 75 -10.94 7.62 -6.29
N HIS A 76 -9.80 7.40 -5.65
CA HIS A 76 -8.52 8.01 -6.03
C HIS A 76 -7.86 7.35 -7.26
N VAL A 77 -8.26 6.11 -7.56
CA VAL A 77 -7.63 5.25 -8.55
C VAL A 77 -8.56 4.83 -9.68
N ALA A 78 -9.85 5.18 -9.62
CA ALA A 78 -10.89 4.70 -10.54
C ALA A 78 -10.71 5.14 -12.01
N LYS A 79 -9.89 6.17 -12.28
CA LYS A 79 -9.63 6.69 -13.64
C LYS A 79 -8.29 6.27 -14.25
N ASP A 80 -7.38 5.71 -13.46
CA ASP A 80 -6.05 5.29 -13.91
C ASP A 80 -6.11 4.17 -14.96
N THR A 81 -5.53 4.36 -16.13
CA THR A 81 -5.56 3.37 -17.22
C THR A 81 -4.24 2.61 -17.35
N ARG A 82 -3.18 3.15 -16.75
CA ARG A 82 -1.82 2.61 -16.76
C ARG A 82 -1.49 1.95 -15.42
N ALA A 83 -0.96 0.74 -15.49
CA ALA A 83 -0.71 -0.10 -14.33
C ALA A 83 0.46 0.39 -13.47
N ASP A 84 1.54 0.82 -14.10
CA ASP A 84 2.70 1.50 -13.51
C ASP A 84 2.31 2.79 -12.80
N GLU A 85 1.55 3.66 -13.46
CA GLU A 85 1.09 4.92 -12.85
C GLU A 85 0.21 4.66 -11.63
N LEU A 86 -0.70 3.69 -11.73
CA LEU A 86 -1.55 3.26 -10.62
C LEU A 86 -0.70 2.72 -9.46
N TRP A 87 0.27 1.86 -9.74
CA TRP A 87 1.14 1.25 -8.75
C TRP A 87 1.97 2.30 -8.01
N HIS A 88 2.65 3.18 -8.74
CA HIS A 88 3.44 4.27 -8.15
C HIS A 88 2.59 5.28 -7.37
N LYS A 89 1.36 5.55 -7.82
CA LYS A 89 0.44 6.39 -7.05
C LYS A 89 0.14 5.76 -5.69
N LEU A 90 -0.13 4.45 -5.65
CA LEU A 90 -0.36 3.73 -4.40
C LEU A 90 0.88 3.78 -3.51
N GLU A 91 2.07 3.46 -4.03
CA GLU A 91 3.34 3.56 -3.28
C GLU A 91 3.51 4.95 -2.67
N SER A 92 3.36 6.00 -3.47
CA SER A 92 3.52 7.38 -3.01
C SER A 92 2.50 7.78 -1.94
N MET A 93 1.24 7.33 -2.06
CA MET A 93 0.21 7.61 -1.05
C MET A 93 0.59 7.04 0.32
N TYR A 94 1.08 5.80 0.38
CA TYR A 94 1.39 5.13 1.64
C TYR A 94 2.75 5.53 2.21
N GLU A 95 3.74 5.85 1.38
CA GLU A 95 4.99 6.48 1.83
C GLU A 95 4.75 7.84 2.49
N ARG A 96 3.92 8.68 1.87
CA ARG A 96 3.54 9.98 2.43
C ARG A 96 2.79 9.83 3.74
N GLN A 97 1.85 8.90 3.82
CA GLN A 97 1.11 8.62 5.06
C GLN A 97 2.05 8.14 6.18
N SER A 98 2.99 7.23 5.88
CA SER A 98 4.02 6.78 6.83
C SER A 98 4.88 7.94 7.33
N THR A 99 5.33 8.82 6.43
CA THR A 99 6.15 9.99 6.77
C THR A 99 5.38 11.01 7.62
N GLN A 100 4.14 11.32 7.25
CA GLN A 100 3.27 12.22 8.02
C GLN A 100 2.98 11.67 9.42
N ASN A 101 2.70 10.37 9.52
CA ASN A 101 2.46 9.72 10.80
C ASN A 101 3.71 9.78 11.69
N LYS A 102 4.90 9.46 11.15
CA LYS A 102 6.18 9.59 11.87
C LYS A 102 6.42 11.03 12.36
N ALA A 103 6.24 12.02 11.49
CA ALA A 103 6.40 13.43 11.86
C ALA A 103 5.41 13.87 12.95
N SER A 104 4.15 13.41 12.87
CA SER A 104 3.12 13.71 13.87
C SER A 104 3.47 13.12 15.25
N LEU A 105 4.00 11.89 15.29
CA LEU A 105 4.44 11.24 16.52
C LEU A 105 5.65 11.95 17.13
N ILE A 106 6.66 12.30 16.32
CA ILE A 106 7.83 13.07 16.77
C ILE A 106 7.38 14.41 17.35
N ARG A 107 6.47 15.13 16.67
CA ARG A 107 5.93 16.40 17.18
C ARG A 107 5.20 16.21 18.51
N ARG A 108 4.44 15.13 18.70
CA ARG A 108 3.77 14.84 19.97
C ARG A 108 4.78 14.54 21.09
N ILE A 109 5.83 13.77 20.80
CA ILE A 109 6.91 13.48 21.75
C ILE A 109 7.64 14.75 22.17
N VAL A 110 8.06 15.59 21.20
CA VAL A 110 8.77 16.85 21.47
C VAL A 110 7.90 17.83 22.27
N ASN A 111 6.59 17.82 22.06
CA ASN A 111 5.65 18.69 22.78
C ASN A 111 5.02 18.02 24.01
N LEU A 112 5.45 16.80 24.39
CA LEU A 112 4.94 16.12 25.56
C LEU A 112 5.52 16.78 26.81
N LYS A 113 4.77 17.73 27.37
CA LYS A 113 5.12 18.41 28.63
C LYS A 113 4.41 17.74 29.79
N TYR A 114 5.15 17.53 30.88
CA TYR A 114 4.54 17.16 32.15
C TYR A 114 3.57 18.26 32.60
N LYS A 115 2.39 17.87 33.09
CA LYS A 115 1.42 18.77 33.70
C LYS A 115 1.18 18.24 35.11
N ASP A 116 1.29 19.09 36.13
CA ASP A 116 1.14 18.72 37.55
C ASP A 116 -0.23 18.10 37.89
N VAL A 117 -1.20 18.19 36.98
CA VAL A 117 -2.54 17.60 37.09
C VAL A 117 -2.55 16.09 36.78
N HIS A 118 -1.54 15.60 36.07
CA HIS A 118 -1.38 14.18 35.72
C HIS A 118 -0.31 13.53 36.59
N SER A 119 -0.50 12.26 36.92
CA SER A 119 0.54 11.52 37.63
C SER A 119 1.77 11.32 36.74
N VAL A 120 2.95 11.25 37.36
CA VAL A 120 4.22 10.91 36.67
C VAL A 120 4.09 9.58 35.92
N LEU A 121 3.33 8.62 36.47
CA LEU A 121 3.12 7.31 35.85
C LEU A 121 2.30 7.39 34.55
N GLU A 122 1.25 8.22 34.51
CA GLU A 122 0.45 8.46 33.30
C GLU A 122 1.30 9.13 32.23
N HIS A 123 2.08 10.16 32.60
CA HIS A 123 2.98 10.84 31.67
C HIS A 123 4.03 9.90 31.07
N LEU A 124 4.63 9.02 31.89
CA LEU A 124 5.57 8.00 31.43
C LEU A 124 4.88 7.00 30.50
N SER A 125 3.66 6.57 30.82
CA SER A 125 2.89 5.64 29.99
C SER A 125 2.57 6.23 28.61
N ASP A 126 2.18 7.51 28.55
CA ASP A 126 1.94 8.24 27.29
C ASP A 126 3.21 8.35 26.45
N PHE A 127 4.34 8.69 27.08
CA PHE A 127 5.64 8.75 26.41
C PHE A 127 6.02 7.38 25.83
N GLN A 128 5.89 6.32 26.63
CA GLN A 128 6.26 4.96 26.26
C GLN A 128 5.36 4.41 25.15
N TRP A 129 4.07 4.73 25.19
CA TRP A 129 3.14 4.43 24.11
C TRP A 129 3.55 5.11 22.78
N LEU A 130 3.89 6.40 22.81
CA LEU A 130 4.35 7.13 21.61
C LEU A 130 5.65 6.57 21.03
N VAL A 131 6.61 6.22 21.90
CA VAL A 131 7.89 5.60 21.49
C VAL A 131 7.67 4.21 20.89
N ASN A 132 6.79 3.40 21.48
CA ASN A 132 6.46 2.08 20.95
C ASN A 132 5.83 2.18 19.55
N GLN A 133 4.88 3.10 19.35
CA GLN A 133 4.27 3.35 18.04
C GLN A 133 5.31 3.74 16.98
N LEU A 134 6.25 4.64 17.33
CA LEU A 134 7.33 5.05 16.43
C LEU A 134 8.27 3.89 16.08
N THR A 135 8.51 2.98 17.03
CA THR A 135 9.40 1.82 16.86
C THR A 135 8.76 0.74 15.99
N THR A 136 7.47 0.47 16.16
CA THR A 136 6.70 -0.45 15.28
C THR A 136 6.72 0.04 13.82
N MET A 137 6.64 1.35 13.59
CA MET A 137 6.72 1.94 12.24
C MET A 137 8.11 1.84 11.58
N LYS A 138 9.18 1.57 12.34
CA LYS A 138 10.53 1.34 11.80
C LYS A 138 10.77 -0.11 11.38
N LEU A 139 10.06 -1.07 11.98
CA LEU A 139 10.23 -2.50 11.71
C LEU A 139 9.42 -2.99 10.50
N ALA A 140 8.52 -2.16 9.95
CA ALA A 140 7.68 -2.49 8.80
C ALA A 140 8.30 -2.12 7.44
N HIS A 141 9.63 -2.07 7.35
CA HIS A 141 10.39 -1.70 6.15
C HIS A 141 11.20 -2.87 5.61
#